data_AF-A0A1G1SRP5-F1
#
_entry.id   AF-A0A1G1SRP5-F1
#
_cell.length_a   1.000
_cell.length_b   1.000
_cell.length_c   1.000
_cell.angle_alpha   90.00
_cell.angle_beta   90.00
_cell.angle_gamma   90.00
#
_symmetry.space_group_name_H-M   'P 1'
#
loop_
_entity.id
_entity.type
_entity.pdbx_description
1 polymer ?
#
loop_
_entity_poly.entity_id
_entity_poly.type
_entity_poly.pdbx_seq_one_letter_code
_entity_poly.pdbx_strand_id
1 'polypeptide(L)'
;MGWWKFLFKQGNTLPLLMLLFGFTGCSNSKSKSEVTTDGFQIKTANPNLRNSFRQAKLISDSLARIVIAPEKLGNFYCRYHFEYYDEQRYENDSINKMPLNYDFTYYLLTEGDTIGRATVSLDNTLCLNYIDVDDFIGLRYILDGKFSVDKRKALSIGKQFGVDLNSTRARATAEFVTSSVRRYDDEHMVLNDIPALIRLAEKDDLTFYWVVENHCNGCMTLKINAETKVVYDNHRYMFVY
;
A
#
# COMPACT_ATOMS: atom_id res chain seq x y z
N MET A 1 32.74 15.68 53.99
CA MET A 1 32.24 14.34 54.34
C MET A 1 31.11 14.01 53.38
N GLY A 2 31.40 13.27 52.31
CA GLY A 2 30.93 11.88 52.14
C GLY A 2 29.78 11.86 51.11
N TRP A 3 30.10 11.79 49.81
CA TRP A 3 30.04 10.56 48.98
C TRP A 3 28.63 9.99 48.82
N TRP A 4 28.04 10.14 47.63
CA TRP A 4 27.46 9.03 46.86
C TRP A 4 27.74 9.25 45.37
N LYS A 5 28.45 8.28 44.78
CA LYS A 5 28.70 8.08 43.35
C LYS A 5 27.66 7.08 42.83
N PHE A 6 27.18 7.28 41.61
CA PHE A 6 26.92 6.28 40.55
C PHE A 6 26.62 7.12 39.29
N LEU A 7 27.55 7.34 38.35
CA LEU A 7 28.05 6.44 37.29
C LEU A 7 26.95 5.59 36.63
N PHE A 8 26.42 6.09 35.52
CA PHE A 8 26.51 5.37 34.24
C PHE A 8 26.93 6.32 33.13
N LYS A 9 27.96 5.87 32.42
CA LYS A 9 28.65 6.45 31.28
C LYS A 9 28.41 5.49 30.11
N GLN A 10 28.56 6.01 28.89
CA GLN A 10 28.50 5.33 27.58
C GLN A 10 27.06 5.21 27.04
N GLY A 11 26.71 5.79 25.89
CA GLY A 11 27.52 6.08 24.72
C GLY A 11 27.07 5.15 23.62
N ASN A 12 26.00 5.52 22.91
CA ASN A 12 25.66 4.98 21.60
C ASN A 12 25.20 6.16 20.76
N THR A 13 26.17 6.84 20.17
CA THR A 13 25.99 7.64 18.97
C THR A 13 25.46 6.72 17.89
N LEU A 14 24.17 6.83 17.56
CA LEU A 14 23.66 6.26 16.31
C LEU A 14 24.47 6.87 15.14
N PRO A 15 24.92 6.08 14.17
CA PRO A 15 25.53 6.64 12.98
C PRO A 15 24.44 7.37 12.20
N LEU A 16 24.52 8.70 12.21
CA LEU A 16 23.87 9.57 11.24
C LEU A 16 24.44 9.18 9.87
N LEU A 17 23.74 8.27 9.17
CA LEU A 17 24.09 7.88 7.81
C LEU A 17 23.77 9.08 6.90
N MET A 18 24.72 10.01 6.79
CA MET A 18 24.71 11.05 5.77
C MET A 18 24.85 10.36 4.39
N LEU A 19 23.72 10.06 3.77
CA LEU A 19 23.66 9.82 2.33
C LEU A 19 23.73 11.18 1.62
N LEU A 20 24.96 11.68 1.48
CA LEU A 20 25.30 12.72 0.52
C LEU A 20 25.27 12.11 -0.88
N PHE A 21 24.15 12.26 -1.59
CA PHE A 21 24.14 12.17 -3.04
C PHE A 21 24.03 13.57 -3.62
N GLY A 22 25.18 14.09 -4.04
CA GLY A 22 25.25 15.23 -4.94
C GLY A 22 24.68 14.83 -6.29
N PHE A 23 23.56 15.42 -6.66
CA PHE A 23 23.06 15.36 -8.04
C PHE A 23 23.85 16.34 -8.89
N THR A 24 24.88 15.83 -9.56
CA THR A 24 25.37 16.41 -10.81
C THR A 24 25.60 15.30 -11.82
N GLY A 25 25.03 15.48 -13.02
CA GLY A 25 25.50 14.85 -14.24
C GLY A 25 24.91 13.47 -14.56
N CYS A 26 24.18 13.43 -15.68
CA CYS A 26 23.96 12.21 -16.46
C CYS A 26 25.27 11.42 -16.57
N SER A 27 25.34 10.24 -15.96
CA SER A 27 26.42 9.30 -16.21
C SER A 27 25.85 7.88 -16.29
N ASN A 28 26.24 7.19 -17.36
CA ASN A 28 25.93 5.79 -17.63
C ASN A 28 26.48 4.91 -16.50
N SER A 29 25.67 4.59 -15.50
CA SER A 29 25.98 3.54 -14.54
C SER A 29 25.30 2.25 -14.98
N LYS A 30 26.11 1.21 -15.20
CA LYS A 30 25.64 -0.18 -15.34
C LYS A 30 24.94 -0.54 -14.03
N SER A 31 23.61 -0.56 -14.04
CA SER A 31 22.81 -0.99 -12.89
C SER A 31 23.19 -2.42 -12.50
N LYS A 32 23.62 -2.63 -11.25
CA LYS A 32 23.54 -3.94 -10.61
C LYS A 32 22.09 -4.40 -10.78
N SER A 33 21.88 -5.56 -11.39
CA SER A 33 20.55 -6.12 -11.57
C SER A 33 19.97 -6.46 -10.20
N GLU A 34 19.17 -5.56 -9.63
CA GLU A 34 18.28 -5.91 -8.54
C GLU A 34 17.30 -6.97 -9.07
N VAL A 35 17.31 -8.11 -8.40
CA VAL A 35 16.50 -9.26 -8.74
C VAL A 35 15.06 -8.93 -8.35
N THR A 36 14.17 -8.85 -9.33
CA THR A 36 12.72 -8.90 -9.07
C THR A 36 12.44 -10.25 -8.42
N THR A 37 11.91 -10.24 -7.20
CA THR A 37 11.69 -11.45 -6.38
C THR A 37 10.65 -12.41 -6.96
N ASP A 38 9.91 -11.99 -7.98
CA ASP A 38 8.70 -12.65 -8.43
C ASP A 38 8.73 -12.82 -9.96
N GLY A 39 8.35 -14.01 -10.43
CA GLY A 39 8.37 -14.44 -11.84
C GLY A 39 7.32 -13.75 -12.72
N PHE A 40 7.15 -12.44 -12.60
CA PHE A 40 6.23 -11.64 -13.40
C PHE A 40 6.55 -11.76 -14.90
N GLN A 41 5.54 -12.11 -15.69
CA GLN A 41 5.67 -12.27 -17.13
C GLN A 41 4.50 -11.58 -17.83
N ILE A 42 4.82 -10.64 -18.71
CA ILE A 42 3.86 -10.02 -19.61
C ILE A 42 3.81 -10.77 -20.94
N LYS A 43 2.62 -10.92 -21.53
CA LYS A 43 2.47 -11.55 -22.85
C LYS A 43 2.72 -10.53 -23.95
N THR A 44 3.97 -10.44 -24.40
CA THR A 44 4.34 -9.59 -25.55
C THR A 44 5.56 -10.12 -26.28
N ALA A 45 5.59 -9.94 -27.60
CA ALA A 45 6.79 -10.17 -28.41
C ALA A 45 7.74 -8.95 -28.39
N ASN A 46 7.28 -7.79 -27.93
CA ASN A 46 8.04 -6.54 -28.00
C ASN A 46 9.06 -6.45 -26.85
N PRO A 47 10.38 -6.45 -27.14
CA PRO A 47 11.42 -6.40 -26.11
C PRO A 47 11.43 -5.07 -25.33
N ASN A 48 11.05 -3.96 -25.95
CA ASN A 48 11.01 -2.65 -25.29
C ASN A 48 9.91 -2.63 -24.22
N LEU A 49 8.74 -3.21 -24.54
CA LEU A 49 7.66 -3.39 -23.58
C LEU A 49 8.08 -4.21 -22.36
N ARG A 50 8.77 -5.35 -22.59
CA ARG A 50 9.30 -6.18 -21.49
C ARG A 50 10.31 -5.43 -20.62
N ASN A 51 11.20 -4.67 -21.24
CA ASN A 51 12.19 -3.90 -20.48
C ASN A 51 11.54 -2.77 -19.68
N SER A 52 10.59 -2.03 -20.27
CA SER A 52 9.90 -0.94 -19.58
C SER A 52 9.06 -1.47 -18.41
N PHE A 53 8.29 -2.54 -18.61
CA PHE A 53 7.54 -3.19 -17.52
C PHE A 53 8.47 -3.63 -16.37
N ARG A 54 9.61 -4.26 -16.69
CA ARG A 54 10.59 -4.67 -15.66
C ARG A 54 11.12 -3.48 -14.87
N GLN A 55 11.42 -2.37 -15.54
CA GLN A 55 11.88 -1.15 -14.88
C GLN A 55 10.78 -0.54 -14.01
N ALA A 56 9.55 -0.46 -14.53
CA ALA A 56 8.39 0.01 -13.78
C ALA A 56 8.17 -0.83 -12.51
N LYS A 57 8.23 -2.16 -12.61
CA LYS A 57 8.11 -3.06 -11.45
C LYS A 57 9.21 -2.84 -10.42
N LEU A 58 10.46 -2.66 -10.85
CA LEU A 58 11.58 -2.38 -9.95
C LEU A 58 11.39 -1.07 -9.18
N ILE A 59 10.91 -0.02 -9.87
CA ILE A 59 10.61 1.28 -9.25
C ILE A 59 9.47 1.11 -8.25
N SER A 60 8.39 0.47 -8.66
CA SER A 60 7.24 0.19 -7.80
C SER A 60 7.64 -0.58 -6.53
N ASP A 61 8.43 -1.64 -6.67
CA ASP A 61 8.91 -2.42 -5.52
C ASP A 61 9.79 -1.60 -4.59
N SER A 62 10.63 -0.73 -5.15
CA SER A 62 11.48 0.16 -4.36
C SER A 62 10.64 1.14 -3.53
N LEU A 63 9.63 1.74 -4.14
CA LEU A 63 8.70 2.64 -3.45
C LEU A 63 7.90 1.90 -2.36
N ALA A 64 7.34 0.73 -2.67
CA ALA A 64 6.62 -0.09 -1.70
C ALA A 64 7.51 -0.48 -0.50
N ARG A 65 8.78 -0.85 -0.75
CA ARG A 65 9.75 -1.18 0.33
C ARG A 65 10.05 0.00 1.24
N ILE A 66 10.10 1.22 0.69
CA ILE A 66 10.33 2.44 1.48
C ILE A 66 9.18 2.64 2.46
N VAL A 67 7.92 2.48 2.02
CA VAL A 67 6.76 2.77 2.86
C VAL A 67 6.44 1.63 3.83
N ILE A 68 6.50 0.37 3.38
CA ILE A 68 6.13 -0.80 4.20
C ILE A 68 7.26 -1.27 5.13
N ALA A 69 8.52 -0.91 4.83
CA ALA A 69 9.77 -1.54 5.26
C ALA A 69 10.19 -2.75 4.39
N PRO A 70 11.49 -2.86 4.00
CA PRO A 70 11.95 -3.83 3.01
C PRO A 70 11.65 -5.29 3.34
N GLU A 71 11.82 -5.69 4.61
CA GLU A 71 11.65 -7.05 5.09
C GLU A 71 10.20 -7.54 5.09
N LYS A 72 9.24 -6.63 4.96
CA LYS A 72 7.80 -6.94 5.00
C LYS A 72 7.17 -7.11 3.64
N LEU A 73 7.83 -6.70 2.56
CA LEU A 73 7.28 -6.80 1.20
C LEU A 73 6.89 -8.23 0.83
N GLY A 74 7.62 -9.24 1.33
CA GLY A 74 7.32 -10.65 1.09
C GLY A 74 5.96 -11.13 1.63
N ASN A 75 5.27 -10.34 2.45
CA ASN A 75 3.90 -10.63 2.91
C ASN A 75 2.82 -10.18 1.91
N PHE A 76 3.21 -9.50 0.83
CA PHE A 76 2.28 -8.93 -0.15
C PHE A 76 2.27 -9.76 -1.43
N TYR A 77 1.07 -10.00 -1.93
CA TYR A 77 0.86 -10.50 -3.28
C TYR A 77 0.66 -9.30 -4.21
N CYS A 78 1.53 -9.13 -5.20
CA CYS A 78 1.43 -8.04 -6.16
C CYS A 78 0.70 -8.51 -7.43
N ARG A 79 -0.32 -7.74 -7.84
CA ARG A 79 -0.95 -7.84 -9.15
C ARG A 79 -0.66 -6.60 -9.96
N TYR A 80 -0.81 -6.69 -11.28
CA TYR A 80 -0.60 -5.54 -12.15
C TYR A 80 -1.61 -5.48 -13.30
N HIS A 81 -1.82 -4.25 -13.78
CA HIS A 81 -2.56 -3.99 -15.00
C HIS A 81 -1.94 -2.81 -15.77
N PHE A 82 -2.44 -2.61 -16.98
CA PHE A 82 -1.97 -1.63 -17.93
C PHE A 82 -3.14 -0.77 -18.38
N GLU A 83 -3.02 0.55 -18.26
CA GLU A 83 -4.04 1.47 -18.74
C GLU A 83 -3.72 1.99 -20.14
N TYR A 84 -4.74 2.07 -20.98
CA TYR A 84 -4.73 2.72 -22.28
C TYR A 84 -5.87 3.75 -22.31
N TYR A 85 -5.94 4.59 -23.36
CA TYR A 85 -6.97 5.62 -23.46
C TYR A 85 -8.40 5.06 -23.42
N ASP A 86 -8.62 3.86 -23.94
CA ASP A 86 -9.93 3.25 -24.18
C ASP A 86 -10.10 1.87 -23.55
N GLU A 87 -9.04 1.31 -22.95
CA GLU A 87 -9.08 -0.03 -22.37
C GLU A 87 -8.10 -0.22 -21.22
N GLN A 88 -8.37 -1.24 -20.40
CA GLN A 88 -7.42 -1.79 -19.43
C GLN A 88 -7.04 -3.21 -19.85
N ARG A 89 -5.76 -3.56 -19.66
CA ARG A 89 -5.25 -4.91 -19.89
C ARG A 89 -4.66 -5.46 -18.60
N TYR A 90 -4.90 -6.72 -18.31
CA TYR A 90 -4.46 -7.38 -17.09
C TYR A 90 -3.35 -8.41 -17.38
N GLU A 91 -2.86 -9.05 -16.32
CA GLU A 91 -1.73 -10.00 -16.30
C GLU A 91 -1.78 -11.08 -17.39
N ASN A 92 -2.98 -11.49 -17.79
CA ASN A 92 -3.19 -12.56 -18.78
C ASN A 92 -3.42 -12.06 -20.21
N ASP A 93 -3.51 -10.75 -20.41
CA ASP A 93 -3.73 -10.18 -21.73
C ASP A 93 -2.43 -10.00 -22.50
N SER A 94 -2.56 -10.08 -23.83
CA SER A 94 -1.44 -9.76 -24.71
C SER A 94 -1.38 -8.26 -24.96
N ILE A 95 -0.20 -7.67 -24.80
CA ILE A 95 0.03 -6.24 -25.04
C ILE A 95 1.04 -6.03 -26.17
N ASN A 96 0.76 -5.10 -27.06
CA ASN A 96 1.60 -4.81 -28.24
C ASN A 96 2.00 -3.34 -28.38
N LYS A 97 1.45 -2.46 -27.55
CA LYS A 97 1.73 -1.03 -27.48
C LYS A 97 2.11 -0.62 -26.05
N MET A 98 2.89 0.45 -25.92
CA MET A 98 3.14 1.04 -24.60
C MET A 98 1.83 1.49 -23.97
N PRO A 99 1.59 1.15 -22.70
CA PRO A 99 0.45 1.68 -21.97
C PRO A 99 0.66 3.17 -21.68
N LEU A 100 -0.38 3.81 -21.17
CA LEU A 100 -0.27 5.12 -20.52
C LEU A 100 0.29 4.95 -19.11
N ASN A 101 -0.24 3.98 -18.36
CA ASN A 101 0.17 3.69 -16.98
C ASN A 101 0.46 2.20 -16.77
N TYR A 102 1.41 1.95 -15.87
CA TYR A 102 1.69 0.68 -15.24
C TYR A 102 1.21 0.74 -13.80
N ASP A 103 0.19 -0.05 -13.47
CA ASP A 103 -0.41 -0.06 -12.13
C ASP A 103 -0.06 -1.36 -11.41
N PHE A 104 0.57 -1.24 -10.25
CA PHE A 104 1.00 -2.34 -9.40
C PHE A 104 0.27 -2.28 -8.07
N THR A 105 -0.66 -3.21 -7.85
CA THR A 105 -1.45 -3.29 -6.62
C THR A 105 -0.91 -4.39 -5.72
N TYR A 106 -0.51 -4.03 -4.51
CA TYR A 106 0.03 -4.90 -3.48
C TYR A 106 -1.08 -5.26 -2.50
N TYR A 107 -1.45 -6.54 -2.47
CA TYR A 107 -2.47 -7.10 -1.58
C TYR A 107 -1.80 -7.72 -0.37
N LEU A 108 -2.17 -7.28 0.83
CA LEU A 108 -1.80 -7.99 2.05
C LEU A 108 -2.75 -9.19 2.21
N LEU A 109 -2.21 -10.40 2.13
CA LEU A 109 -2.95 -11.63 2.34
C LEU A 109 -2.68 -12.17 3.74
N THR A 110 -3.73 -12.59 4.45
CA THR A 110 -3.60 -13.28 5.73
C THR A 110 -4.59 -14.44 5.75
N GLU A 111 -4.09 -15.65 6.01
CA GLU A 111 -4.91 -16.87 6.05
C GLU A 111 -5.75 -17.11 4.78
N GLY A 112 -5.24 -16.69 3.61
CA GLY A 112 -5.91 -16.83 2.32
C GLY A 112 -7.00 -15.78 2.04
N ASP A 113 -7.16 -14.78 2.91
CA ASP A 113 -8.08 -13.67 2.73
C ASP A 113 -7.32 -12.36 2.47
N THR A 114 -7.90 -11.47 1.68
CA THR A 114 -7.36 -10.13 1.43
C THR A 114 -7.69 -9.24 2.62
N ILE A 115 -6.67 -8.64 3.22
CA ILE A 115 -6.83 -7.69 4.33
C ILE A 115 -7.10 -6.28 3.79
N GLY A 116 -6.32 -5.89 2.80
CA GLY A 116 -6.39 -4.60 2.12
C GLY A 116 -5.35 -4.55 1.02
N ARG A 117 -5.28 -3.41 0.34
CA ARG A 117 -4.41 -3.22 -0.81
C ARG A 117 -3.88 -1.79 -0.86
N ALA A 118 -2.74 -1.62 -1.52
CA ALA A 118 -2.16 -0.33 -1.85
C ALA A 118 -1.54 -0.40 -3.23
N THR A 119 -1.61 0.69 -4.00
CA THR A 119 -1.20 0.71 -5.41
C THR A 119 -0.10 1.72 -5.65
N VAL A 120 0.77 1.40 -6.60
CA VAL A 120 1.73 2.33 -7.20
C VAL A 120 1.44 2.38 -8.70
N SER A 121 1.34 3.59 -9.25
CA SER A 121 1.12 3.81 -10.67
C SER A 121 2.23 4.63 -11.27
N LEU A 122 2.81 4.13 -12.36
CA LEU A 122 3.89 4.77 -13.10
C LEU A 122 3.43 5.03 -14.51
N ASP A 123 3.67 6.23 -15.03
CA ASP A 123 3.41 6.50 -16.44
C ASP A 123 4.40 5.76 -17.36
N ASN A 124 4.20 5.88 -18.67
CA ASN A 124 5.06 5.24 -19.66
C ASN A 124 6.48 5.82 -19.79
N THR A 125 6.75 6.94 -19.12
CA THR A 125 8.08 7.53 -18.94
C THR A 125 8.73 7.08 -17.63
N LEU A 126 8.04 6.22 -16.87
CA LEU A 126 8.43 5.70 -15.56
C LEU A 126 8.42 6.76 -14.46
N CYS A 127 7.71 7.87 -14.67
CA CYS A 127 7.43 8.85 -13.63
C CYS A 127 6.26 8.37 -12.78
N LEU A 128 6.34 8.61 -11.47
CA LEU A 128 5.28 8.27 -10.54
C LEU A 128 4.05 9.13 -10.81
N ASN A 129 2.93 8.48 -11.10
CA ASN A 129 1.63 9.12 -11.32
C ASN A 129 0.86 9.20 -10.00
N TYR A 130 0.77 8.08 -9.25
CA TYR A 130 0.20 8.06 -7.91
C TYR A 130 0.75 6.91 -7.05
N ILE A 131 0.61 7.03 -5.73
CA ILE A 131 0.94 5.97 -4.75
C ILE A 131 0.01 6.07 -3.53
N ASP A 132 -0.58 4.94 -3.12
CA ASP A 132 -1.44 4.86 -1.93
C ASP A 132 -0.59 4.79 -0.64
N VAL A 133 0.13 5.87 -0.32
CA VAL A 133 1.08 5.95 0.81
C VAL A 133 0.41 5.59 2.13
N ASP A 134 -0.75 6.18 2.39
CA ASP A 134 -1.49 6.00 3.64
C ASP A 134 -1.90 4.52 3.80
N ASP A 135 -2.38 3.89 2.73
CA ASP A 135 -2.75 2.47 2.76
C ASP A 135 -1.52 1.58 2.99
N PHE A 136 -0.38 1.87 2.36
CA PHE A 136 0.86 1.14 2.65
C PHE A 136 1.29 1.24 4.12
N ILE A 137 1.19 2.42 4.73
CA ILE A 137 1.49 2.61 6.17
C ILE A 137 0.53 1.79 7.01
N GLY A 138 -0.76 1.81 6.69
CA GLY A 138 -1.78 1.06 7.40
C GLY A 138 -1.55 -0.44 7.32
N LEU A 139 -1.25 -0.97 6.12
CA LEU A 139 -0.92 -2.39 5.94
C LEU A 139 0.37 -2.78 6.68
N ARG A 140 1.37 -1.90 6.74
CA ARG A 140 2.55 -2.07 7.61
C ARG A 140 2.16 -2.16 9.09
N TYR A 141 1.27 -1.29 9.56
CA TYR A 141 0.82 -1.26 10.95
C TYR A 141 0.03 -2.51 11.35
N ILE A 142 -0.70 -3.12 10.40
CA ILE A 142 -1.30 -4.45 10.59
C ILE A 142 -0.21 -5.50 10.84
N LEU A 143 0.83 -5.54 9.99
CA LEU A 143 1.95 -6.48 10.14
C LEU A 143 2.72 -6.27 11.45
N ASP A 144 2.81 -5.03 11.94
CA ASP A 144 3.41 -4.68 13.24
C ASP A 144 2.50 -4.97 14.43
N GLY A 145 1.24 -5.38 14.21
CA GLY A 145 0.29 -5.59 15.28
C GLY A 145 -0.08 -4.33 16.06
N LYS A 146 0.01 -3.14 15.44
CA LYS A 146 -0.28 -1.86 16.11
C LYS A 146 -1.77 -1.65 16.39
N PHE A 147 -2.65 -2.30 15.63
CA PHE A 147 -4.09 -2.12 15.76
C PHE A 147 -4.71 -3.03 16.82
N SER A 148 -5.66 -2.49 17.59
CA SER A 148 -6.39 -3.25 18.60
C SER A 148 -7.54 -4.07 18.02
N VAL A 149 -7.87 -3.83 16.74
CA VAL A 149 -8.90 -4.52 15.96
C VAL A 149 -8.24 -5.20 14.76
N ASP A 150 -8.24 -6.53 14.79
CA ASP A 150 -7.95 -7.37 13.62
C ASP A 150 -9.22 -7.60 12.78
N LYS A 151 -9.06 -8.21 11.60
CA LYS A 151 -10.18 -8.54 10.69
C LYS A 151 -11.30 -9.32 11.38
N ARG A 152 -10.96 -10.34 12.16
CA ARG A 152 -11.92 -11.20 12.85
C ARG A 152 -12.73 -10.42 13.89
N LYS A 153 -12.07 -9.51 14.61
CA LYS A 153 -12.69 -8.64 15.60
C LYS A 153 -13.56 -7.57 14.94
N ALA A 154 -13.13 -7.02 13.81
CA ALA A 154 -13.96 -6.14 13.00
C ALA A 154 -15.26 -6.83 12.56
N LEU A 155 -15.19 -8.06 12.04
CA LEU A 155 -16.37 -8.85 11.69
C LEU A 155 -17.27 -9.14 12.90
N SER A 156 -16.68 -9.45 14.06
CA SER A 156 -17.42 -9.68 15.31
C SER A 156 -18.17 -8.43 15.78
N ILE A 157 -17.53 -7.26 15.74
CA ILE A 157 -18.18 -5.98 16.02
C ILE A 157 -19.27 -5.72 14.97
N GLY A 158 -18.98 -5.88 13.68
CA GLY A 158 -19.97 -5.68 12.62
C GLY A 158 -21.23 -6.53 12.81
N LYS A 159 -21.08 -7.79 13.25
CA LYS A 159 -22.20 -8.66 13.61
C LYS A 159 -23.06 -8.09 14.74
N GLN A 160 -22.46 -7.48 15.77
CA GLN A 160 -23.20 -6.84 16.87
C GLN A 160 -24.04 -5.65 16.37
N PHE A 161 -23.59 -5.00 15.30
CA PHE A 161 -24.30 -3.89 14.66
C PHE A 161 -25.24 -4.33 13.54
N GLY A 162 -25.36 -5.64 13.28
CA GLY A 162 -26.36 -6.25 12.40
C GLY A 162 -25.87 -6.65 11.00
N VAL A 163 -24.55 -6.67 10.77
CA VAL A 163 -23.97 -7.29 9.56
C VAL A 163 -24.20 -8.80 9.63
N ASP A 164 -24.79 -9.37 8.59
CA ASP A 164 -25.10 -10.80 8.55
C ASP A 164 -23.90 -11.61 8.03
N LEU A 165 -23.08 -12.11 8.96
CA LEU A 165 -21.91 -12.93 8.60
C LEU A 165 -22.27 -14.25 7.90
N ASN A 166 -23.52 -14.72 8.02
CA ASN A 166 -23.98 -16.00 7.48
C ASN A 166 -24.88 -15.82 6.24
N SER A 167 -24.98 -14.60 5.70
CA SER A 167 -25.81 -14.32 4.55
C SER A 167 -25.39 -15.21 3.38
N THR A 168 -26.35 -16.00 2.89
CA THR A 168 -26.21 -16.79 1.67
C THR A 168 -26.29 -15.92 0.42
N ARG A 169 -26.70 -14.65 0.56
CA ARG A 169 -26.81 -13.68 -0.54
C ARG A 169 -25.50 -12.93 -0.78
N ALA A 170 -24.80 -12.55 0.29
CA ALA A 170 -23.54 -11.83 0.20
C ALA A 170 -22.70 -12.03 1.47
N ARG A 171 -21.52 -12.62 1.29
CA ARG A 171 -20.57 -12.85 2.39
C ARG A 171 -20.15 -11.51 2.98
N ALA A 172 -20.13 -11.44 4.31
CA ALA A 172 -19.59 -10.28 4.99
C ALA A 172 -18.08 -10.18 4.75
N THR A 173 -17.62 -9.00 4.35
CA THR A 173 -16.19 -8.70 4.20
C THR A 173 -15.77 -7.67 5.23
N ALA A 174 -14.49 -7.68 5.58
CA ALA A 174 -13.85 -6.58 6.26
C ALA A 174 -12.62 -6.19 5.44
N GLU A 175 -12.62 -4.98 4.90
CA GLU A 175 -11.52 -4.39 4.15
C GLU A 175 -10.90 -3.25 4.98
N PHE A 176 -9.58 -3.26 5.09
CA PHE A 176 -8.86 -2.22 5.80
C PHE A 176 -8.64 -1.02 4.87
N VAL A 177 -9.03 0.17 5.33
CA VAL A 177 -8.94 1.42 4.58
C VAL A 177 -8.44 2.57 5.47
N THR A 178 -7.88 3.59 4.83
CA THR A 178 -7.52 4.87 5.47
C THR A 178 -8.63 5.90 5.29
N SER A 179 -8.81 6.81 6.28
CA SER A 179 -9.83 7.88 6.18
C SER A 179 -9.31 9.22 5.69
N SER A 180 -8.06 9.32 5.25
CA SER A 180 -7.61 10.60 4.75
C SER A 180 -8.48 10.98 3.55
N VAL A 181 -8.94 12.24 3.53
CA VAL A 181 -9.15 12.94 2.27
C VAL A 181 -7.86 12.67 1.52
N ARG A 182 -7.91 11.83 0.46
CA ARG A 182 -6.72 11.43 -0.31
C ARG A 182 -5.84 12.65 -0.41
N ARG A 183 -4.59 12.54 0.02
CA ARG A 183 -3.63 13.65 0.03
C ARG A 183 -3.17 13.96 -1.39
N TYR A 184 -4.10 14.01 -2.33
CA TYR A 184 -3.85 14.05 -3.76
C TYR A 184 -2.93 15.22 -4.10
N ASP A 185 -3.12 16.37 -3.46
CA ASP A 185 -2.29 17.57 -3.62
C ASP A 185 -0.89 17.42 -3.00
N ASP A 186 -0.77 16.83 -1.80
CA ASP A 186 0.55 16.60 -1.19
C ASP A 186 1.29 15.51 -1.95
N GLU A 187 0.66 14.36 -2.19
CA GLU A 187 1.19 13.22 -2.97
C GLU A 187 1.78 13.69 -4.29
N HIS A 188 1.05 14.50 -5.08
CA HIS A 188 1.55 15.10 -6.33
C HIS A 188 2.82 15.94 -6.18
N MET A 189 2.98 16.69 -5.07
CA MET A 189 4.19 17.46 -4.78
C MET A 189 5.38 16.58 -4.38
N VAL A 190 5.12 15.35 -3.92
CA VAL A 190 6.11 14.43 -3.38
C VAL A 190 6.55 13.36 -4.40
N LEU A 191 5.83 13.20 -5.52
CA LEU A 191 6.02 12.08 -6.47
C LEU A 191 7.47 11.97 -7.03
N ASN A 192 8.27 13.04 -6.91
CA ASN A 192 9.65 13.09 -7.38
C ASN A 192 10.71 13.21 -6.25
N ASP A 193 10.32 13.21 -4.96
CA ASP A 193 11.22 13.36 -3.81
C ASP A 193 11.02 12.23 -2.79
N ILE A 194 11.82 11.16 -2.90
CA ILE A 194 11.80 10.00 -2.00
C ILE A 194 11.92 10.40 -0.51
N PRO A 195 12.86 11.27 -0.10
CA PRO A 195 12.89 11.82 1.26
C PRO A 195 11.57 12.44 1.73
N ALA A 196 10.82 13.09 0.84
CA ALA A 196 9.54 13.68 1.18
C ALA A 196 8.44 12.60 1.32
N LEU A 197 8.53 11.50 0.56
CA LEU A 197 7.67 10.32 0.71
C LEU A 197 7.84 9.68 2.09
N ILE A 198 9.08 9.60 2.58
CA ILE A 198 9.39 9.11 3.93
C ILE A 198 8.77 10.02 4.99
N ARG A 199 8.88 11.34 4.84
CA ARG A 199 8.29 12.30 5.79
C ARG A 199 6.76 12.21 5.84
N LEU A 200 6.11 11.99 4.70
CA LEU A 200 4.67 11.71 4.68
C LEU A 200 4.34 10.42 5.43
N ALA A 201 5.19 9.39 5.28
CA ALA A 201 5.00 8.11 5.95
C ALA A 201 5.22 8.12 7.47
N GLU A 202 5.78 9.20 8.00
CA GLU A 202 6.06 9.42 9.41
C GLU A 202 5.04 10.36 10.09
N LYS A 203 4.05 10.87 9.36
CA LYS A 203 3.07 11.83 9.91
C LYS A 203 1.97 11.10 10.70
N ASP A 204 1.81 11.45 11.98
CA ASP A 204 0.94 10.78 12.97
C ASP A 204 -0.56 11.15 12.90
N ASP A 205 -1.06 11.71 11.79
CA ASP A 205 -2.45 12.19 11.64
C ASP A 205 -3.35 11.25 10.84
N LEU A 206 -2.94 9.99 10.63
CA LEU A 206 -3.73 9.00 9.91
C LEU A 206 -4.69 8.26 10.84
N THR A 207 -5.94 8.08 10.38
CA THR A 207 -6.90 7.21 11.04
C THR A 207 -7.27 6.05 10.12
N PHE A 208 -7.27 4.86 10.70
CA PHE A 208 -7.43 3.61 9.99
C PHE A 208 -8.73 2.90 10.38
N TYR A 209 -9.38 2.27 9.42
CA TYR A 209 -10.70 1.68 9.60
C TYR A 209 -10.79 0.30 8.96
N TRP A 210 -11.65 -0.53 9.52
CA TRP A 210 -12.22 -1.68 8.85
C TRP A 210 -13.60 -1.30 8.31
N VAL A 211 -13.77 -1.34 6.99
CA VAL A 211 -15.08 -1.29 6.35
C VAL A 211 -15.66 -2.69 6.41
N VAL A 212 -16.77 -2.85 7.14
CA VAL A 212 -17.46 -4.13 7.27
C VAL A 212 -18.82 -4.06 6.61
N GLU A 213 -19.08 -4.94 5.66
CA GLU A 213 -20.31 -4.91 4.88
C GLU A 213 -20.74 -6.27 4.34
N ASN A 214 -22.02 -6.39 4.01
CA ASN A 214 -22.52 -7.43 3.10
C ASN A 214 -22.76 -6.80 1.72
N HIS A 215 -22.14 -7.34 0.67
CA HIS A 215 -22.26 -6.88 -0.72
C HIS A 215 -23.65 -7.12 -1.35
N CYS A 216 -24.69 -6.46 -0.84
CA CYS A 216 -26.06 -6.60 -1.32
C CYS A 216 -26.90 -5.33 -1.17
N ASN A 217 -27.97 -5.21 -1.98
CA ASN A 217 -28.90 -4.09 -1.89
C ASN A 217 -29.63 -4.07 -0.55
N GLY A 218 -29.70 -2.90 0.09
CA GLY A 218 -30.28 -2.69 1.41
C GLY A 218 -29.44 -3.22 2.57
N CYS A 219 -28.23 -3.72 2.29
CA CYS A 219 -27.37 -4.31 3.29
C CYS A 219 -26.51 -3.27 4.00
N MET A 220 -26.15 -3.59 5.24
CA MET A 220 -25.47 -2.66 6.12
C MET A 220 -23.97 -2.61 5.81
N THR A 221 -23.45 -1.40 5.85
CA THR A 221 -22.03 -1.09 5.80
C THR A 221 -21.71 -0.20 7.01
N LEU A 222 -20.54 -0.41 7.59
CA LEU A 222 -20.07 0.37 8.72
C LEU A 222 -18.55 0.45 8.71
N LYS A 223 -18.02 1.52 9.29
CA LYS A 223 -16.57 1.70 9.50
C LYS A 223 -16.24 1.48 10.96
N ILE A 224 -15.23 0.68 11.25
CA ILE A 224 -14.75 0.43 12.61
C ILE A 224 -13.34 0.96 12.71
N ASN A 225 -13.09 1.95 13.57
CA ASN A 225 -11.73 2.44 13.77
C ASN A 225 -10.83 1.33 14.32
N ALA A 226 -9.71 1.10 13.64
CA ALA A 226 -8.81 -0.04 13.87
C ALA A 226 -8.10 0.02 15.24
N GLU A 227 -7.99 1.20 15.83
CA GLU A 227 -7.35 1.43 17.12
C GLU A 227 -8.35 1.45 18.28
N THR A 228 -9.46 2.15 18.11
CA THR A 228 -10.39 2.50 19.21
C THR A 228 -11.63 1.61 19.27
N LYS A 229 -11.92 0.82 18.22
CA LYS A 229 -13.16 0.01 18.05
C LYS A 229 -14.44 0.84 17.88
N VAL A 230 -14.34 2.17 17.83
CA VAL A 230 -15.51 3.03 17.64
C VAL A 230 -16.09 2.78 16.23
N VAL A 231 -17.41 2.66 16.16
CA VAL A 231 -18.15 2.45 14.92
C VAL A 231 -18.62 3.80 14.37
N TYR A 232 -18.39 4.01 13.08
CA TYR A 232 -18.74 5.19 12.30
C TYR A 232 -19.52 4.77 11.05
N ASP A 233 -20.15 5.75 10.38
CA ASP A 233 -20.78 5.60 9.07
C ASP A 233 -21.69 4.36 8.96
N ASN A 234 -22.51 4.09 9.96
CA ASN A 234 -23.42 2.94 9.97
C ASN A 234 -24.65 3.24 9.09
N HIS A 235 -24.65 2.74 7.86
CA HIS A 235 -25.72 2.97 6.89
C HIS A 235 -26.03 1.73 6.05
N ARG A 236 -27.12 1.78 5.27
CA ARG A 236 -27.48 0.73 4.33
C ARG A 236 -27.21 1.20 2.90
N TYR A 237 -26.50 0.40 2.12
CA TYR A 237 -26.33 0.66 0.70
C TYR A 237 -27.65 0.42 -0.04
N MET A 238 -28.01 1.34 -0.94
CA MET A 238 -29.14 1.17 -1.84
C MET A 238 -28.64 1.30 -3.28
N PHE A 239 -28.76 0.24 -4.07
CA PHE A 239 -28.52 0.32 -5.52
C PHE A 239 -29.72 1.02 -6.16
N VAL A 240 -29.47 2.15 -6.81
CA VAL A 240 -30.46 2.84 -7.65
C VAL A 240 -30.29 2.29 -9.06
N TYR A 241 -31.32 1.60 -9.56
CA TYR A 241 -31.39 1.05 -10.91
C TYR A 241 -32.22 1.97 -11.83
#